data_AF-A0A834B8Y5-F1
#
_entry.id   AF-A0A834B8Y5-F1
#
_cell.length_a   1.000
_cell.length_b   1.000
_cell.length_c   1.000
_cell.angle_alpha   90.00
_cell.angle_beta   90.00
_cell.angle_gamma   90.00
#
_symmetry.space_group_name_H-M   'P 1'
#
loop_
_entity.id
_entity.type
_entity.pdbx_description
1 polymer ?
#
loop_
_entity_poly.entity_id
_entity_poly.type
_entity_poly.pdbx_seq_one_letter_code
_entity_poly.pdbx_strand_id
1 'polypeptide(L)'
;MYKALLEVLGRLPPDTRVYCGHEYTINNLKFARHVEPSNTAIQEKLAWAKEKYSIGEPTVPSVIAEEFTYNPFMRVREKTVQQHAGEADPVTTMRAIRKEKDHFKVPRD
;
A
#
# COMPACT_ATOMS: atom_id res chain seq x y z
N MET A 1 8.16 0.70 12.22
CA MET A 1 7.24 0.45 11.10
C MET A 1 7.02 -1.04 10.86
N TYR A 2 8.05 -1.82 10.48
CA TYR A 2 7.92 -3.26 10.22
C TYR A 2 7.16 -4.05 11.31
N LYS A 3 7.60 -3.95 12.56
CA LYS A 3 6.93 -4.63 13.70
C LYS A 3 5.46 -4.24 13.83
N ALA A 4 5.14 -2.95 13.77
CA ALA A 4 3.77 -2.47 13.90
C ALA A 4 2.86 -3.03 12.79
N LEU A 5 3.31 -2.99 11.53
CA LEU A 5 2.52 -3.42 10.39
C LEU A 5 2.40 -4.95 10.29
N LEU A 6 3.48 -5.71 10.47
CA LEU A 6 3.49 -7.16 10.20
C LEU A 6 3.41 -8.04 11.46
N GLU A 7 3.82 -7.56 12.63
CA GLU A 7 3.82 -8.35 13.87
C GLU A 7 2.70 -7.96 14.84
N VAL A 8 2.15 -6.75 14.72
CA VAL A 8 1.02 -6.28 15.54
C VAL A 8 -0.26 -6.25 14.70
N LEU A 9 -0.37 -5.35 13.72
CA LEU A 9 -1.59 -5.20 12.92
C LEU A 9 -1.82 -6.39 11.97
N GLY A 10 -0.76 -6.86 11.32
CA GLY A 10 -0.83 -8.00 10.39
C GLY A 10 -1.17 -9.34 11.03
N ARG A 11 -1.27 -9.41 12.37
CA ARG A 11 -1.73 -10.60 13.11
C ARG A 11 -3.20 -10.54 13.50
N LEU A 12 -3.88 -9.42 13.27
CA LEU A 12 -5.32 -9.30 13.47
C LEU A 12 -6.07 -10.19 12.46
N PRO A 13 -7.35 -10.54 12.72
CA PRO A 13 -8.17 -11.28 11.78
C PRO A 13 -8.19 -10.62 10.39
N PRO A 14 -8.15 -11.41 9.29
CA PRO A 14 -8.05 -10.88 7.93
C PRO A 14 -9.23 -9.97 7.52
N ASP A 15 -10.40 -10.17 8.12
CA ASP A 15 -11.64 -9.39 7.92
C ASP A 15 -11.73 -8.13 8.78
N THR A 16 -10.70 -7.84 9.60
CA THR A 16 -10.66 -6.63 10.43
C THR A 16 -10.70 -5.37 9.56
N ARG A 17 -11.69 -4.52 9.82
CA ARG A 17 -11.87 -3.22 9.14
C ARG A 17 -10.82 -2.21 9.59
N VAL A 18 -10.20 -1.53 8.64
CA VAL A 18 -9.15 -0.53 8.86
C VAL A 18 -9.70 0.87 8.64
N TYR A 19 -9.74 1.67 9.71
CA TYR A 19 -10.10 3.09 9.67
C TYR A 19 -8.85 3.94 9.93
N CYS A 20 -8.23 4.44 8.86
CA CYS A 20 -7.00 5.24 8.95
C CYS A 20 -7.31 6.74 9.14
N GLY A 21 -6.30 7.52 9.55
CA GLY A 21 -6.48 8.92 9.94
C GLY A 21 -6.61 9.93 8.78
N HIS A 22 -6.31 9.53 7.54
CA HIS A 22 -6.24 10.45 6.39
C HIS A 22 -6.69 9.82 5.08
N GLU A 23 -7.32 10.62 4.22
CA GLU A 23 -7.76 10.26 2.88
C GLU A 23 -6.60 10.36 1.87
N TYR A 24 -5.65 9.42 1.96
CA TYR A 24 -4.45 9.36 1.11
C TYR A 24 -4.46 8.21 0.10
N THR A 25 -5.57 7.50 -0.03
CA THR A 25 -5.66 6.22 -0.75
C THR A 25 -5.22 6.32 -2.21
N ILE A 26 -5.69 7.32 -2.98
CA ILE A 26 -5.31 7.49 -4.39
C ILE A 26 -3.79 7.70 -4.53
N ASN A 27 -3.20 8.61 -3.75
CA ASN A 27 -1.76 8.90 -3.85
C ASN A 27 -0.90 7.73 -3.36
N ASN A 28 -1.37 7.00 -2.35
CA ASN A 28 -0.72 5.78 -1.87
C ASN A 28 -0.74 4.69 -2.93
N LEU A 29 -1.88 4.49 -3.63
CA LEU A 29 -2.01 3.51 -4.70
C LEU A 29 -1.24 3.91 -5.97
N LYS A 30 -1.10 5.20 -6.27
CA LYS A 30 -0.19 5.67 -7.34
C LYS A 30 1.26 5.29 -7.06
N PHE A 31 1.71 5.42 -5.80
CA PHE A 31 3.03 4.95 -5.40
C PHE A 31 3.11 3.41 -5.42
N ALA A 32 2.10 2.72 -4.92
CA ALA A 32 2.06 1.25 -4.96
C ALA A 32 2.17 0.72 -6.40
N ARG A 33 1.50 1.37 -7.37
CA ARG A 33 1.57 1.04 -8.80
C ARG A 33 2.96 1.26 -9.38
N HIS A 34 3.72 2.24 -8.88
CA HIS A 34 5.11 2.44 -9.25
C HIS A 34 6.01 1.31 -8.71
N VAL A 35 5.76 0.85 -7.48
CA VAL A 35 6.52 -0.26 -6.86
C VAL A 35 6.21 -1.62 -7.48
N GLU A 36 4.93 -1.88 -7.80
CA GLU A 36 4.49 -3.14 -8.43
C GLU A 36 3.58 -2.87 -9.64
N PRO A 37 4.14 -2.51 -10.82
CA PRO A 37 3.35 -2.13 -12.01
C PRO A 37 2.40 -3.22 -12.51
N SER A 38 2.76 -4.49 -12.32
CA SER A 38 1.99 -5.65 -12.77
C SER A 38 0.98 -6.17 -11.75
N ASN A 39 0.87 -5.57 -10.56
CA ASN A 39 -0.06 -6.02 -9.54
C ASN A 39 -1.48 -5.49 -9.83
N THR A 40 -2.38 -6.38 -10.27
CA THR A 40 -3.75 -6.04 -10.67
C THR A 40 -4.61 -5.52 -9.52
N ALA A 41 -4.40 -6.01 -8.29
CA ALA A 41 -5.15 -5.55 -7.12
C ALA A 41 -4.93 -4.05 -6.86
N ILE A 42 -3.72 -3.53 -7.14
CA ILE A 42 -3.42 -2.10 -7.04
C ILE A 42 -4.22 -1.32 -8.09
N GLN A 43 -4.27 -1.82 -9.33
CA GLN A 43 -4.95 -1.15 -10.44
C GLN A 43 -6.47 -1.08 -10.19
N GLU A 44 -7.06 -2.19 -9.76
CA GLU A 44 -8.48 -2.29 -9.41
C GLU A 44 -8.84 -1.38 -8.23
N LYS A 45 -8.04 -1.42 -7.14
CA LYS A 45 -8.28 -0.58 -5.97
C LYS A 45 -8.10 0.91 -6.30
N LEU A 46 -7.17 1.26 -7.20
CA LEU A 46 -6.97 2.64 -7.65
C LEU A 46 -8.15 3.14 -8.48
N ALA A 47 -8.69 2.31 -9.38
CA ALA A 47 -9.90 2.65 -10.14
C ALA A 47 -11.10 2.86 -9.20
N TRP A 48 -11.30 1.95 -8.25
CA TRP A 48 -12.34 2.08 -7.22
C TRP A 48 -12.17 3.36 -6.38
N ALA A 49 -10.95 3.67 -5.94
CA ALA A 49 -10.69 4.85 -5.11
C ALA A 49 -10.94 6.16 -5.87
N LYS A 50 -10.64 6.19 -7.18
CA LYS A 50 -10.97 7.33 -8.05
C LYS A 50 -12.46 7.53 -8.20
N GLU A 51 -13.22 6.45 -8.34
CA GLU A 51 -14.68 6.51 -8.40
C GLU A 51 -15.28 6.99 -7.08
N LYS A 52 -14.82 6.48 -5.93
CA LYS A 52 -15.25 6.99 -4.62
C LYS A 52 -14.98 8.48 -4.46
N TYR A 53 -13.80 8.92 -4.88
CA TYR A 53 -13.44 10.33 -4.84
C TYR A 53 -14.30 11.19 -5.79
N SER A 54 -14.65 10.69 -6.97
CA SER A 54 -15.46 11.43 -7.95
C SER A 54 -16.87 11.75 -7.43
N ILE A 55 -17.43 10.86 -6.59
CA ILE A 55 -18.73 11.02 -5.95
C ILE A 55 -18.67 11.60 -4.53
N GLY A 56 -17.47 11.98 -4.05
CA GLY A 56 -17.29 12.57 -2.72
C GLY A 56 -17.42 11.60 -1.54
N GLU A 57 -17.28 10.29 -1.79
CA GLU A 57 -17.31 9.27 -0.76
C GLU A 57 -15.90 8.95 -0.22
N PRO A 58 -15.75 8.68 1.10
CA PRO A 58 -14.48 8.22 1.67
C PRO A 58 -14.04 6.86 1.12
N THR A 59 -12.73 6.60 1.14
CA THR A 59 -12.17 5.29 0.77
C THR A 59 -11.92 4.36 1.96
N VAL A 60 -12.38 4.76 3.15
CA VAL A 60 -12.39 3.93 4.36
C VAL A 60 -13.78 3.32 4.59
N PRO A 61 -13.87 2.14 5.21
CA PRO A 61 -12.75 1.27 5.60
C PRO A 61 -12.21 0.41 4.46
N SER A 62 -10.94 0.01 4.56
CA SER A 62 -10.44 -1.21 3.92
C SER A 62 -10.47 -2.39 4.91
N VAL A 63 -9.95 -3.57 4.55
CA VAL A 63 -9.71 -4.67 5.49
C VAL A 63 -8.24 -5.12 5.50
N ILE A 64 -7.78 -5.73 6.59
CA ILE A 64 -6.38 -6.19 6.73
C ILE A 64 -5.96 -7.11 5.58
N ALA A 65 -6.81 -8.04 5.15
CA ALA A 65 -6.52 -8.93 4.03
C ALA A 65 -6.28 -8.17 2.71
N GLU A 66 -7.05 -7.11 2.46
CA GLU A 66 -6.89 -6.25 1.29
C GLU A 66 -5.56 -5.49 1.33
N GLU A 67 -5.15 -4.98 2.49
CA GLU A 67 -3.88 -4.25 2.61
C GLU A 67 -2.68 -5.14 2.23
N PHE A 68 -2.73 -6.45 2.48
CA PHE A 68 -1.69 -7.38 2.03
C PHE A 68 -1.64 -7.60 0.51
N THR A 69 -2.67 -7.18 -0.26
CA THR A 69 -2.69 -7.34 -1.72
C THR A 69 -2.10 -6.15 -2.46
N TYR A 70 -2.26 -4.92 -1.94
CA TYR A 70 -1.85 -3.70 -2.66
C TYR A 70 -0.91 -2.77 -1.88
N ASN A 71 -0.75 -2.90 -0.56
CA ASN A 71 0.02 -1.93 0.21
C ASN A 71 1.52 -2.34 0.24
N PRO A 72 2.42 -1.56 -0.40
CA PRO A 72 3.83 -1.94 -0.51
C PRO A 72 4.51 -2.07 0.87
N PHE A 73 4.03 -1.35 1.89
CA PHE A 73 4.56 -1.45 3.25
C PHE A 73 4.12 -2.72 3.99
N MET A 74 2.93 -3.25 3.68
CA MET A 74 2.47 -4.55 4.21
C MET A 74 3.11 -5.72 3.44
N ARG A 75 3.59 -5.46 2.22
CA ARG A 75 4.13 -6.43 1.27
C ARG A 75 5.65 -6.48 1.20
N VAL A 76 6.37 -5.93 2.18
CA VAL A 76 7.85 -5.93 2.19
C VAL A 76 8.51 -7.32 2.27
N ARG A 77 7.72 -8.38 2.52
CA ARG A 77 8.17 -9.78 2.43
C ARG A 77 8.01 -10.38 1.02
N GLU A 78 7.28 -9.71 0.14
CA GLU A 78 7.06 -10.15 -1.24
C GLU A 78 8.31 -9.91 -2.08
N LYS A 79 8.69 -10.91 -2.87
CA LYS A 79 9.87 -10.83 -3.73
C LYS A 79 9.79 -9.69 -4.74
N THR A 80 8.61 -9.37 -5.23
CA THR A 80 8.38 -8.26 -6.18
C THR A 80 8.75 -6.91 -5.56
N VAL A 81 8.32 -6.65 -4.32
CA VAL A 81 8.65 -5.41 -3.59
C VAL A 81 10.12 -5.37 -3.22
N GLN A 82 10.70 -6.51 -2.82
CA GLN A 82 12.12 -6.65 -2.52
C GLN A 82 13.00 -6.37 -3.75
N GLN A 83 12.63 -6.92 -4.91
CA GLN A 83 13.30 -6.70 -6.20
C GLN A 83 13.23 -5.23 -6.63
N HIS A 84 12.06 -4.59 -6.51
CA HIS A 84 11.93 -3.15 -6.76
C HIS A 84 12.88 -2.33 -5.87
N ALA A 85 12.96 -2.68 -4.59
CA ALA A 85 13.85 -2.00 -3.65
C ALA A 85 15.34 -2.33 -3.82
N GLY A 86 15.69 -3.39 -4.56
CA GLY A 86 17.06 -3.92 -4.64
C GLY A 86 17.56 -4.53 -3.33
N GLU A 87 16.66 -5.06 -2.51
CA GLU A 87 16.93 -5.55 -1.15
C GLU A 87 16.44 -7.01 -1.00
N ALA A 88 16.88 -7.71 0.05
CA ALA A 88 16.45 -9.09 0.33
C ALA A 88 15.88 -9.30 1.75
N ASP A 89 15.96 -8.29 2.62
CA ASP A 89 15.40 -8.29 3.97
C ASP A 89 14.21 -7.33 4.03
N PRO A 90 13.03 -7.75 4.54
CA PRO A 90 11.88 -6.86 4.67
C PRO A 90 12.15 -5.57 5.47
N VAL A 91 13.10 -5.55 6.41
CA VAL A 91 13.47 -4.35 7.17
C VAL A 91 14.24 -3.36 6.30
N THR A 92 15.17 -3.82 5.47
CA THR A 92 15.90 -2.94 4.54
C THR A 92 15.00 -2.50 3.39
N THR A 93 14.16 -3.40 2.84
CA THR A 93 13.11 -3.08 1.87
C THR A 93 12.17 -1.99 2.39
N MET A 94 11.66 -2.13 3.62
CA MET A 94 10.81 -1.12 4.27
C MET A 94 11.49 0.26 4.32
N ARG A 95 12.78 0.31 4.64
CA ARG A 95 13.56 1.57 4.68
C ARG A 95 13.67 2.18 3.29
N ALA A 96 14.01 1.38 2.28
CA ALA A 96 14.20 1.83 0.91
C ALA A 96 12.91 2.42 0.31
N ILE A 97 11.81 1.67 0.35
CA ILE A 97 10.53 2.12 -0.24
C ILE A 97 9.92 3.30 0.52
N ARG A 98 10.17 3.43 1.84
CA ARG A 98 9.73 4.61 2.61
C ARG A 98 10.46 5.86 2.14
N LYS A 99 11.79 5.77 2.02
CA LYS A 99 12.62 6.87 1.52
C LYS A 99 12.24 7.25 0.09
N GLU A 100 11.94 6.26 -0.75
CA GLU A 100 11.48 6.49 -2.12
C GLU A 100 10.13 7.24 -2.13
N LYS A 101 9.14 6.78 -1.34
CA LYS A 101 7.82 7.43 -1.25
C LYS A 101 7.92 8.89 -0.77
N ASP A 102 8.85 9.19 0.13
CA ASP A 102 9.07 10.56 0.65
C ASP A 102 9.50 11.54 -0.45
N HIS A 103 10.15 11.06 -1.51
CA HIS A 103 10.61 11.86 -2.63
C HIS A 103 9.78 11.62 -3.92
N PHE A 104 8.76 10.77 -3.85
CA PHE A 104 7.96 10.38 -5.00
C PHE A 104 7.07 11.53 -5.47
N LYS A 105 7.29 11.97 -6.72
CA LYS A 105 6.41 12.95 -7.38
C LYS A 105 5.16 12.23 -7.87
N VAL A 106 4.03 12.50 -7.23
CA VAL A 106 2.76 11.87 -7.55
C VAL A 106 2.33 12.23 -8.98
N PRO A 107 2.14 11.24 -9.88
CA PRO A 107 1.61 11.50 -11.23
C PRO A 107 0.21 12.11 -11.18
N ARG A 108 -0.13 12.98 -12.14
CA ARG A 108 -1.45 13.63 -12.18
C ARG A 108 -2.57 12.64 -12.47
N ASP A 109 -2.30 11.66 -13.32
CA ASP A 109 -3.29 10.74 -13.91
C ASP A 109 -3.94 9.77 -12.93
#